data_AF-A0A653VF96-F1
#
_entry.id   AF-A0A653VF96-F1
#
_cell.length_a   1.000
_cell.length_b   1.000
_cell.length_c   1.000
_cell.angle_alpha   90.00
_cell.angle_beta   90.00
_cell.angle_gamma   90.00
#
_symmetry.space_group_name_H-M   'P 1'
#
loop_
_entity.id
_entity.type
_entity.pdbx_description
1 polymer ?
#
loop_
_entity_poly.entity_id
_entity_poly.type
_entity_poly.pdbx_seq_one_letter_code
_entity_poly.pdbx_strand_id
1 'polypeptide(L)' 'MTKWEYATIPLIIHATKQILDQWGDDGWELVQVVTGPDGNGLVAYLKREKQ' A
#
# COMPACT_ATOMS: atom_id res chain seq x y z
N MET A 1 1.02 -4.53 -23.79
CA MET A 1 0.22 -4.62 -22.56
C MET A 1 1.06 -4.08 -21.42
N THR A 2 0.50 -3.16 -20.64
CA THR A 2 1.15 -2.69 -19.41
C THR A 2 1.31 -3.86 -18.45
N LYS A 3 2.51 -4.03 -17.90
CA LYS A 3 2.78 -4.98 -16.82
C LYS A 3 2.64 -4.23 -15.49
N TRP A 4 2.09 -4.89 -14.47
CA TRP A 4 1.85 -4.29 -13.16
C TRP A 4 2.74 -4.94 -12.11
N GLU A 5 3.24 -4.12 -11.19
CA GLU A 5 3.86 -4.58 -9.94
C GLU A 5 2.86 -4.34 -8.79
N TYR A 6 2.88 -5.22 -7.81
CA TYR A 6 1.99 -5.16 -6.64
C TYR A 6 2.82 -5.24 -5.36
N ALA A 7 2.43 -4.43 -4.38
CA ALA A 7 3.04 -4.41 -3.05
C ALA A 7 1.96 -4.48 -1.98
N THR A 8 2.35 -5.04 -0.83
CA THR A 8 1.51 -5.14 0.35
C THR A 8 2.31 -4.62 1.53
N ILE A 9 1.77 -3.61 2.23
CA ILE A 9 2.48 -2.93 3.32
C ILE A 9 1.63 -2.84 4.58
N PRO A 10 2.21 -2.97 5.78
CA PRO A 10 1.49 -2.72 7.02
C PRO A 10 1.31 -1.21 7.22
N LEU A 11 0.13 -0.82 7.69
CA LEU A 11 -0.17 0.54 8.13
C LEU A 11 -0.10 0.62 9.65
N ILE A 12 0.78 1.47 10.15
CA ILE A 12 0.99 1.69 11.57
C ILE A 12 0.03 2.79 12.05
N ILE A 13 -0.71 2.52 13.12
CA ILE A 13 -1.64 3.47 13.75
C ILE A 13 -0.85 4.75 14.11
N HIS A 14 -1.47 5.92 13.87
CA HIS A 14 -0.84 7.26 13.98
C HIS A 14 0.22 7.59 12.91
N ALA A 15 0.62 6.66 12.03
CA ALA A 15 1.56 6.91 10.94
C ALA A 15 0.98 6.61 9.54
N THR A 16 -0.28 6.18 9.44
CA THR A 16 -0.94 5.78 8.18
C THR A 16 -0.73 6.77 7.04
N LYS A 17 -0.96 8.07 7.29
CA LYS A 17 -0.81 9.11 6.25
C LYS A 17 0.63 9.17 5.74
N GLN A 18 1.61 9.26 6.64
CA GLN A 18 3.02 9.35 6.28
C GLN A 18 3.45 8.14 5.44
N ILE A 19 2.99 6.94 5.80
CA ILE A 19 3.29 5.71 5.05
C ILE A 19 2.69 5.79 3.64
N LEU A 20 1.41 6.15 3.50
CA LEU A 20 0.77 6.24 2.19
C LEU A 20 1.38 7.33 1.31
N ASP A 21 1.69 8.50 1.89
CA ASP A 21 2.32 9.61 1.16
C ASP A 21 3.69 9.17 0.60
N GLN A 22 4.54 8.52 1.42
CA GLN A 22 5.87 8.04 0.99
C GLN A 22 5.80 7.05 -0.18
N TRP A 23 4.86 6.09 -0.13
CA TRP A 23 4.70 5.13 -1.23
C TRP A 23 4.06 5.77 -2.47
N GLY A 24 3.17 6.75 -2.28
CA GLY A 24 2.63 7.57 -3.35
C GLY A 24 3.70 8.34 -4.11
N ASP A 25 4.64 8.94 -3.38
CA ASP A 25 5.81 9.64 -3.95
C ASP A 25 6.73 8.70 -4.74
N ASP A 26 6.83 7.42 -4.32
CA ASP A 26 7.53 6.35 -5.04
C ASP A 26 6.76 5.82 -6.27
N GLY A 27 5.62 6.42 -6.60
CA GLY A 27 4.80 6.11 -7.77
C GLY A 27 3.83 4.95 -7.59
N TRP A 28 3.56 4.54 -6.34
CA TRP A 28 2.57 3.50 -6.06
C TRP A 28 1.16 4.07 -5.90
N GLU A 29 0.20 3.43 -6.55
CA GLU A 29 -1.22 3.73 -6.43
C GLU A 29 -1.86 2.82 -5.37
N LEU A 30 -2.53 3.41 -4.38
CA LEU A 30 -3.31 2.68 -3.38
C LEU A 30 -4.52 2.00 -4.03
N VAL A 31 -4.64 0.69 -3.87
CA VAL A 31 -5.77 -0.10 -4.37
C VAL A 31 -6.82 -0.29 -3.29
N GLN A 32 -6.42 -0.78 -2.12
CA GLN A 32 -7.34 -1.08 -1.02
C GLN A 32 -6.61 -1.15 0.32
N VAL A 33 -7.33 -0.84 1.40
CA VAL A 33 -6.91 -1.13 2.78
C VAL A 33 -7.83 -2.20 3.37
N VAL A 34 -7.23 -3.21 4.01
CA VAL A 34 -7.96 -4.29 4.70
C VAL A 34 -7.42 -4.49 6.11
N THR A 35 -8.19 -5.16 6.97
CA THR A 35 -7.70 -5.64 8.25
C THR A 35 -6.65 -6.75 8.03
N GLY A 36 -5.59 -6.75 8.84
CA GLY A 36 -4.57 -7.80 8.83
C GLY A 36 -5.16 -9.21 9.06
N PRO A 37 -4.49 -10.28 8.59
CA PRO A 37 -4.98 -11.66 8.67
C PRO A 37 -5.13 -12.18 10.11
N ASP A 38 -4.45 -11.57 11.07
CA ASP A 38 -4.54 -11.82 12.51
C ASP A 38 -5.59 -10.93 13.21
N GLY A 39 -6.32 -10.11 12.46
CA GLY A 39 -7.32 -9.18 12.98
C GLY A 39 -6.74 -7.91 13.61
N ASN A 40 -5.40 -7.79 13.69
CA ASN A 40 -4.72 -6.66 14.31
C ASN A 40 -4.03 -5.80 13.25
N GLY A 41 -4.39 -4.51 13.22
CA GLY A 41 -3.80 -3.54 12.31
C GLY A 41 -4.40 -3.55 10.90
N LEU A 42 -3.89 -2.65 10.07
CA LEU A 42 -4.34 -2.44 8.70
C LEU A 42 -3.22 -2.77 7.72
N VAL A 43 -3.58 -3.28 6.56
CA VAL A 43 -2.66 -3.59 5.47
C VAL A 43 -3.16 -2.90 4.21
N ALA A 44 -2.25 -2.22 3.50
CA ALA A 44 -2.54 -1.58 2.22
C ALA A 44 -2.00 -2.42 1.07
N TYR A 45 -2.81 -2.59 0.04
CA TYR A 45 -2.42 -3.12 -1.27
C TYR A 45 -2.18 -1.96 -2.22
N LEU A 46 -1.05 -2.00 -2.90
CA LEU A 46 -0.66 -0.99 -3.87
C LEU A 46 -0.31 -1.64 -5.21
N LYS A 47 -0.43 -0.87 -6.28
CA LYS A 47 0.04 -1.24 -7.61
C LYS A 47 0.85 -0.13 -8.24
N ARG A 48 1.74 -0.45 -9.16
CA ARG A 48 2.36 0.52 -10.06
C ARG A 48 2.64 -0.08 -11.42
N GLU A 49 2.76 0.76 -12.45
CA GLU A 49 3.21 0.29 -13.75
C GLU A 49 4.66 -0.20 -13.66
N LYS A 50 4.92 -1.38 -14.21
CA LYS A 50 6.26 -1.93 -14.30
C LYS A 50 7.03 -1.17 -15.38
N GLN A 51 8.08 -0.48 -14.96
CA GLN A 51 9.07 0.11 -15.86
C GLN A 51 9.87 -0.97 -16.60
#